data_AF-A0A6I7TFV7-F1
#
_entry.id   AF-A0A6I7TFV7-F1
#
_cell.length_a   1.000
_cell.length_b   1.000
_cell.length_c   1.000
_cell.angle_alpha   90.00
_cell.angle_beta   90.00
_cell.angle_gamma   90.00
#
_symmetry.space_group_name_H-M   'P 1'
#
loop_
_entity.id
_entity.type
_entity.pdbx_description
1 polymer ?
#
loop_
_entity_poly.entity_id
_entity_poly.type
_entity_poly.pdbx_seq_one_letter_code
_entity_poly.pdbx_strand_id
1 'polypeptide(L)' 'MERFSEEERKLLLNVLLDHEYAVELLSSEINDIETGTKNVDSLTYKKLVTLYDRVRSEN' A
#
# COMPACT_ATOMS: atom_id res chain seq x y z
N MET A 1 19.30 -1.76 8.07
CA MET A 1 18.16 -0.86 7.91
C MET A 1 17.69 -0.49 9.30
N GLU A 2 17.92 0.75 9.73
CA GLU A 2 17.30 1.27 10.95
C GLU A 2 15.78 1.17 10.77
N ARG A 3 15.09 0.58 11.74
CA ARG A 3 13.63 0.51 11.72
C ARG A 3 13.13 1.93 11.92
N PHE A 4 12.40 2.47 10.95
CA PHE A 4 11.62 3.67 11.14
C PHE A 4 10.80 3.56 12.42
N SER A 5 10.88 4.60 13.25
CA SER A 5 9.98 4.85 14.36
C SER A 5 8.53 4.96 13.85
N GLU A 6 7.57 4.81 14.76
CA GLU A 6 6.16 4.91 14.39
C GLU A 6 5.82 6.27 13.78
N GLU A 7 6.42 7.34 14.29
CA GLU A 7 6.23 8.71 13.78
C GLU A 7 6.80 8.88 12.38
N GLU A 8 7.99 8.33 12.10
CA GLU A 8 8.57 8.36 10.76
C GLU A 8 7.73 7.58 9.74
N ARG A 9 7.15 6.44 10.15
CA ARG A 9 6.23 5.67 9.29
C ARG A 9 4.95 6.44 8.99
N LYS A 10 4.36 7.09 9.99
CA LYS A 10 3.16 7.93 9.81
C LYS A 10 3.43 9.10 8.89
N LEU A 11 4.55 9.79 9.08
CA LEU A 11 4.94 10.91 8.22
C LEU A 11 5.11 10.46 6.76
N LEU A 12 5.80 9.34 6.55
CA LEU A 12 5.98 8.77 5.21
C LEU A 12 4.64 8.38 4.57
N LEU A 13 3.74 7.75 5.34
CA LEU A 13 2.38 7.41 4.89
C LEU A 13 1.60 8.65 4.45
N ASN A 14 1.62 9.72 5.25
CA ASN A 14 0.92 10.96 4.91
C ASN A 14 1.46 11.57 3.60
N VAL A 15 2.79 11.64 3.44
CA VAL A 15 3.40 12.17 2.22
C VAL A 15 3.00 11.36 0.98
N LEU A 16 2.94 10.02 1.10
CA LEU A 16 2.53 9.15 0.01
C LEU A 16 1.05 9.29 -0.36
N LEU A 17 0.18 9.52 0.63
CA LEU A 17 -1.26 9.74 0.42
C LEU A 17 -1.53 11.08 -0.26
N ASP A 18 -0.81 12.14 0.12
CA ASP A 18 -1.02 13.50 -0.40
C ASP A 18 -0.67 13.68 -1.89
N HIS A 19 0.08 12.74 -2.49
CA HIS A 19 0.65 12.90 -3.84
C HIS A 19 0.14 11.85 -4.85
N GLU A 20 -1.00 11.22 -4.61
CA GLU A 20 -1.56 10.12 -5.43
C GLU A 20 -0.67 8.86 -5.58
N TYR A 21 0.60 8.90 -5.15
CA TYR A 21 1.55 7.78 -5.20
C TYR A 21 1.09 6.57 -4.38
N ALA A 22 0.26 6.78 -3.35
CA ALA A 22 -0.33 5.68 -2.60
C ALA A 22 -1.17 4.75 -3.50
N VAL A 23 -1.91 5.29 -4.46
CA VAL A 23 -2.72 4.48 -5.40
C VAL A 23 -1.81 3.70 -6.33
N GLU A 24 -0.78 4.34 -6.87
CA GLU A 24 0.20 3.70 -7.75
C GLU A 24 0.93 2.55 -7.04
N LEU A 25 1.45 2.79 -5.83
CA LEU A 25 2.12 1.78 -5.02
C LEU A 25 1.22 0.58 -4.72
N LEU A 26 -0.02 0.83 -4.30
CA LEU A 26 -0.98 -0.23 -4.02
C LEU A 26 -1.33 -1.02 -5.29
N SER A 27 -1.48 -0.35 -6.43
CA SER A 27 -1.76 -1.01 -7.71
C SER A 27 -0.61 -1.90 -8.17
N SER A 28 0.64 -1.44 -8.03
CA SER A 28 1.83 -2.21 -8.37
C SER A 28 1.96 -3.44 -7.45
N GLU A 29 1.76 -3.25 -6.15
CA GLU A 29 1.84 -4.33 -5.17
C GLU A 29 0.78 -5.41 -5.42
N ILE A 30 -0.47 -5.01 -5.72
CA ILE A 30 -1.55 -5.94 -6.07
C ILE A 30 -1.22 -6.67 -7.37
N ASN A 31 -0.75 -5.95 -8.39
CA ASN A 31 -0.36 -6.54 -9.67
C ASN A 31 0.78 -7.56 -9.51
N ASP A 32 1.78 -7.27 -8.67
CA ASP A 32 2.88 -8.21 -8.39
C ASP A 32 2.36 -9.48 -7.72
N ILE A 33 1.33 -9.38 -6.88
CA ILE A 33 0.67 -10.54 -6.26
C ILE A 33 -0.12 -11.33 -7.30
N GLU A 34 -0.93 -10.66 -8.12
CA GLU A 34 -1.78 -11.30 -9.13
C GLU A 34 -0.99 -11.97 -10.27
N THR A 35 0.18 -11.41 -10.60
CA THR A 35 1.11 -11.97 -11.59
C THR A 35 2.00 -13.06 -11.01
N GLY A 36 1.95 -13.32 -9.71
CA GLY A 36 2.77 -14.32 -9.04
C GLY A 36 4.22 -13.90 -8.80
N THR A 37 4.55 -12.63 -9.03
CA THR A 37 5.85 -12.02 -8.71
C THR A 37 6.05 -11.90 -7.20
N LYS A 38 4.94 -11.79 -6.44
CA LYS A 38 4.92 -11.69 -4.98
C LYS A 38 3.92 -12.69 -4.38
N ASN A 39 4.34 -13.44 -3.37
CA ASN A 39 3.46 -14.34 -2.64
C ASN A 39 3.14 -13.77 -1.25
N VAL A 40 1.86 -13.48 -1.02
CA VAL A 40 1.32 -13.08 0.28
C VAL A 40 0.15 -14.00 0.64
N ASP A 41 -0.19 -14.08 1.92
CA ASP A 41 -1.39 -14.80 2.32
C ASP A 41 -2.67 -14.10 1.81
N SER A 42 -3.76 -14.86 1.69
CA SER A 42 -5.04 -14.37 1.19
C SER A 42 -5.63 -13.25 2.04
N LEU A 43 -5.31 -13.22 3.34
CA LEU A 43 -5.75 -12.17 4.25
C LEU A 43 -5.06 -10.83 3.95
N THR A 44 -3.76 -10.87 3.66
CA THR A 44 -2.93 -9.72 3.33
C THR A 44 -3.32 -9.18 1.96
N TYR A 45 -3.52 -10.05 0.97
CA TYR A 45 -4.06 -9.63 -0.33
C TYR A 45 -5.41 -8.92 -0.16
N LYS A 46 -6.35 -9.50 0.61
CA LYS A 46 -7.65 -8.88 0.86
C LYS A 46 -7.53 -7.51 1.53
N LYS A 47 -6.59 -7.35 2.47
CA LYS A 47 -6.31 -6.05 3.11
C LYS A 47 -5.77 -5.03 2.12
N LEU A 48 -4.88 -5.43 1.21
CA LEU A 48 -4.33 -4.57 0.16
C LEU A 48 -5.41 -4.07 -0.80
N VAL A 49 -6.27 -4.97 -1.29
CA VAL A 49 -7.41 -4.59 -2.16
C VAL A 49 -8.36 -3.65 -1.44
N THR A 50 -8.72 -3.95 -0.18
CA THR A 50 -9.60 -3.08 0.62
C THR A 50 -8.98 -1.69 0.83
N LEU A 51 -7.66 -1.63 1.02
CA LEU A 51 -6.94 -0.37 1.20
C LEU A 51 -6.89 0.44 -0.11
N TYR A 52 -6.64 -0.24 -1.24
CA TYR A 52 -6.69 0.37 -2.57
C TYR A 52 -8.06 1.01 -2.84
N ASP A 53 -9.15 0.28 -2.59
CA ASP A 53 -10.51 0.78 -2.80
C ASP A 53 -10.79 2.03 -1.94
N ARG A 54 -10.34 2.03 -0.68
CA ARG A 54 -10.51 3.18 0.22
C ARG A 54 -9.73 4.40 -0.25
N VAL A 55 -8.44 4.25 -0.52
CA VAL A 55 -7.58 5.36 -0.97
C VAL A 55 -8.11 5.94 -2.28
N ARG A 56 -8.61 5.10 -3.19
CA ARG A 56 -9.23 5.54 -4.45
C ARG A 56 -10.59 6.20 -4.28
N SER A 57 -11.32 5.91 -3.21
CA SER A 57 -12.63 6.50 -2.92
C SER A 57 -12.55 7.81 -2.14
N GLU A 58 -11.47 8.03 -1.39
CA GLU A 58 -11.24 9.22 -0.56
C GLU A 58 -10.49 10.33 -1.31
N ASN A 59 -9.87 10.01 -2.44
CA ASN A 59 -9.25 10.93 -3.40
C ASN A 59 -10.17 11.18 -4.61
#